data_AF-A0A022QE08-F1
#
_entry.id   AF-A0A022QE08-F1
#
_cell.length_a   1.000
_cell.length_b   1.000
_cell.length_c   1.000
_cell.angle_alpha   90.00
_cell.angle_beta   90.00
_cell.angle_gamma   90.00
#
_symmetry.space_group_name_H-M   'P 1'
#
loop_
_entity.id
_entity.type
_entity.pdbx_description
1 polymer ?
#
loop_
_entity_poly.entity_id
_entity_poly.type
_entity_poly.pdbx_seq_one_letter_code
_entity_poly.pdbx_strand_id
1 'polypeptide(L)' 'IFIVAPPVDIDSIRENIFGSLLYGNNIISGAIVPTSAATSIDEWLYNGGPYELIVLHFLLGVTCCYMVREWELSSV' A
#
# COMPACT_ATOMS: atom_id res chain seq x y z
N ILE A 1 -4.01 -7.10 -2.76
CA ILE A 1 -3.93 -6.42 -1.43
C ILE A 1 -5.30 -5.91 -0.99
N PHE A 2 -5.95 -5.00 -1.71
CA PHE A 2 -7.27 -4.47 -1.32
C PHE A 2 -8.36 -5.54 -1.10
N ILE A 3 -8.30 -6.66 -1.83
CA ILE A 3 -9.35 -7.70 -1.77
C ILE A 3 -9.11 -8.72 -0.64
N VAL A 4 -7.86 -9.09 -0.37
CA VAL A 4 -7.53 -10.28 0.46
C VAL A 4 -6.42 -10.04 1.50
N ALA A 5 -6.00 -8.79 1.71
CA ALA A 5 -4.95 -8.52 2.70
C ALA A 5 -5.37 -8.98 4.10
N PRO A 6 -4.46 -9.65 4.84
CA PRO A 6 -4.69 -9.99 6.25
C PRO A 6 -4.81 -8.72 7.11
N PRO A 7 -5.30 -8.85 8.35
CA PRO A 7 -5.49 -7.72 9.26
C PRO A 7 -4.14 -7.15 9.68
N VAL A 8 -3.99 -5.82 9.67
CA VAL A 8 -2.71 -5.16 9.93
C VAL A 8 -2.69 -4.48 11.29
N ASP A 9 -1.64 -4.71 12.09
CA ASP A 9 -1.41 -4.00 13.37
C ASP A 9 -0.56 -2.75 13.12
N ILE A 10 -1.20 -1.59 12.95
CA ILE A 10 -0.53 -0.30 12.69
C ILE A 10 0.25 0.17 13.91
N ASP A 11 -0.41 0.16 15.06
CA ASP A 11 0.10 0.84 16.25
C ASP A 11 1.03 -0.07 17.07
N SER A 12 1.27 -1.31 16.61
CA SER A 12 2.05 -2.33 17.33
C SER A 12 1.53 -2.57 18.76
N ILE A 13 0.25 -2.27 19.00
CA ILE A 13 -0.44 -2.45 20.28
C ILE A 13 -1.28 -3.73 20.30
N ARG A 14 -1.12 -4.61 19.29
CA ARG A 14 -1.93 -5.80 19.07
C ARG A 14 -3.39 -5.47 18.71
N GLU A 15 -3.63 -4.31 18.11
CA GLU A 15 -4.95 -3.95 17.57
C GLU A 15 -4.91 -4.06 16.04
N ASN A 16 -5.54 -5.12 15.54
CA ASN A 16 -5.59 -5.40 14.12
C ASN A 16 -6.68 -4.60 13.42
N ILE A 17 -6.29 -3.79 12.45
CA ILE A 17 -7.17 -3.05 11.56
C ILE A 17 -7.42 -3.87 10.30
N PHE A 18 -8.69 -4.14 10.02
CA PHE A 18 -9.13 -4.85 8.82
C PHE A 18 -9.37 -3.84 7.71
N GLY A 19 -8.57 -3.86 6.65
CA GLY A 19 -8.72 -2.97 5.49
C GLY A 19 -9.25 -3.64 4.21
N SER A 20 -9.37 -4.97 4.19
CA SER A 20 -9.68 -5.71 2.96
C SER A 20 -11.18 -5.99 2.77
N LEU A 21 -11.59 -6.10 1.50
CA LEU A 21 -12.97 -6.37 1.09
C LEU A 21 -13.51 -7.71 1.64
N LEU A 22 -12.66 -8.74 1.69
CA LEU A 22 -13.04 -10.07 2.20
C LEU A 22 -13.26 -10.07 3.72
N TYR A 23 -12.66 -9.13 4.46
CA TYR A 23 -12.87 -8.95 5.90
C TYR A 23 -14.04 -8.00 6.24
N GLY A 24 -14.98 -7.79 5.31
CA GLY A 24 -16.24 -7.08 5.58
C GLY A 24 -16.20 -5.57 5.33
N ASN A 25 -15.18 -5.06 4.63
CA ASN A 25 -15.11 -3.65 4.25
C ASN A 25 -15.82 -3.36 2.92
N ASN A 26 -16.52 -2.23 2.83
CA ASN A 26 -17.10 -1.74 1.57
C ASN A 26 -16.07 -0.93 0.75
N ILE A 27 -16.38 -0.54 -0.49
CA ILE A 27 -15.46 0.28 -1.33
C ILE A 27 -15.05 1.60 -0.64
N ILE A 28 -15.94 2.17 0.20
CA ILE A 28 -15.65 3.39 0.98
C ILE A 28 -14.81 3.11 2.24
N SER A 29 -14.96 1.91 2.83
CA SER A 29 -14.30 1.56 4.10
C SER A 29 -13.05 0.70 3.91
N GLY A 30 -12.84 0.16 2.71
CA GLY A 30 -11.65 -0.60 2.35
C GLY A 30 -10.48 0.35 2.19
N ALA A 31 -9.36 0.01 2.81
CA ALA A 31 -8.14 0.80 2.74
C ALA A 31 -6.92 -0.11 2.76
N ILE A 32 -5.84 0.35 2.14
CA ILE A 32 -4.53 -0.28 2.28
C ILE A 32 -3.92 0.30 3.54
N VAL A 33 -3.75 -0.55 4.54
CA VAL A 33 -3.34 -0.16 5.89
C VAL A 33 -1.81 0.13 5.90
N PRO A 34 -1.34 1.28 6.44
CA PRO A 34 0.07 1.66 6.49
C PRO A 34 0.97 0.70 7.30
N THR A 35 2.27 0.77 7.04
CA THR A 35 3.24 -0.21 7.53
C THR A 35 3.67 0.01 8.99
N SER A 36 3.81 -1.08 9.73
CA SER A 36 4.60 -1.20 10.96
C SER A 36 5.89 -2.02 10.67
N ALA A 37 6.93 -1.91 11.52
CA ALA A 37 8.24 -2.51 11.22
C ALA A 37 8.17 -4.04 11.17
N ALA A 38 8.68 -4.69 10.11
CA ALA A 38 8.67 -6.15 9.94
C ALA A 38 10.04 -6.70 9.53
N THR A 39 10.32 -7.96 9.90
CA THR A 39 11.60 -8.64 9.65
C THR A 39 11.47 -9.90 8.77
N SER A 40 10.26 -10.41 8.53
CA SER A 40 9.97 -11.61 7.71
C SER A 40 8.79 -11.39 6.76
N ILE A 41 8.58 -12.25 5.74
CA ILE A 41 7.53 -12.06 4.69
C ILE A 41 6.11 -12.17 5.24
N ASP A 42 5.86 -13.11 6.15
CA ASP A 42 4.54 -13.26 6.78
C ASP A 42 4.23 -12.10 7.72
N GLU A 43 5.26 -11.62 8.43
CA GLU A 43 5.21 -10.42 9.27
C GLU A 43 5.06 -9.15 8.43
N TRP A 44 5.70 -9.08 7.26
CA TRP A 44 5.56 -7.97 6.32
C TRP A 44 4.13 -7.83 5.82
N LEU A 45 3.45 -8.96 5.58
CA LEU A 45 2.04 -8.96 5.21
C LEU A 45 1.13 -8.55 6.38
N TYR A 46 1.49 -8.93 7.61
CA TYR A 46 0.79 -8.56 8.85
C TYR A 46 1.02 -7.11 9.27
N ASN A 47 2.13 -6.51 8.85
CA ASN A 47 2.54 -5.18 9.25
C ASN A 47 2.39 -4.18 8.10
N GLY A 48 1.47 -4.39 7.16
CA GLY A 48 1.12 -3.37 6.16
C GLY A 48 2.18 -3.11 5.08
N GLY A 49 3.17 -3.99 4.93
CA GLY A 49 4.25 -3.90 3.95
C GLY A 49 3.85 -3.56 2.51
N PRO A 50 2.69 -4.04 2.01
CA PRO A 50 2.19 -3.64 0.71
C PRO A 50 1.94 -2.14 0.51
N TYR A 51 1.70 -1.38 1.58
CA TYR A 51 1.54 0.07 1.51
C TYR A 51 2.82 0.76 1.05
N GLU A 52 3.96 0.37 1.63
CA GLU A 52 5.26 0.95 1.29
C GLU A 52 5.64 0.67 -0.17
N LEU A 53 5.42 -0.56 -0.64
CA LEU A 53 5.69 -0.93 -2.04
C LEU A 53 4.86 -0.09 -3.00
N ILE A 54 3.56 0.08 -2.74
CA ILE A 54 2.65 0.84 -3.60
C ILE A 54 3.04 2.32 -3.62
N VAL A 55 3.33 2.93 -2.48
CA VAL A 55 3.70 4.35 -2.39
C VAL A 55 5.02 4.62 -3.10
N LEU A 56 6.06 3.81 -2.86
CA LEU A 56 7.37 3.99 -3.50
C LEU A 56 7.28 3.83 -5.03
N HIS A 57 6.60 2.80 -5.51
CA HIS A 57 6.44 2.57 -6.96
C HIS A 57 5.56 3.63 -7.62
N PHE A 58 4.52 4.11 -6.94
CA PHE A 58 3.68 5.19 -7.44
C PHE A 58 4.47 6.50 -7.54
N LEU A 59 5.26 6.84 -6.53
CA LEU A 59 6.10 8.06 -6.56
C LEU A 59 7.16 8.00 -7.65
N LEU A 60 7.85 6.87 -7.83
CA LEU A 60 8.79 6.67 -8.94
C LEU A 60 8.09 6.74 -10.30
N GLY A 61 6.94 6.09 -10.45
CA GLY A 61 6.16 6.11 -11.68
C GLY A 61 5.69 7.52 -12.07
N VAL A 62 5.22 8.30 -11.09
CA VAL A 62 4.75 9.67 -11.33
C VAL A 62 5.92 10.63 -11.56
N THR A 63 6.93 10.63 -10.69
CA THR A 63 8.01 11.63 -10.74
C THR A 63 9.08 11.33 -11.79
N CYS A 64 9.52 10.09 -11.94
CA CYS A 64 10.57 9.74 -12.89
C CYS A 64 10.04 9.36 -14.27
N CYS A 65 8.89 8.69 -14.37
CA CYS A 65 8.43 8.15 -15.65
C CYS A 65 7.36 9.02 -16.31
N TYR A 66 6.34 9.46 -15.56
CA TYR A 66 5.24 10.24 -16.14
C TYR A 66 5.66 11.68 -16.47
N MET A 67 6.28 12.40 -15.53
CA MET A 67 6.72 13.78 -15.79
C MET A 67 7.75 13.87 -16.92
N VAL A 68 8.71 12.94 -16.97
CA VAL A 68 9.70 12.88 -18.06
C VAL A 68 9.03 12.52 -19.38
N ARG A 69 8.09 11.57 -19.39
CA ARG A 69 7.33 11.22 -20.61
C ARG A 69 6.55 12.41 -21.17
N GLU A 70 5.88 13.20 -20.31
CA GLU A 70 5.16 14.40 -20.75
C GLU A 70 6.12 15.49 -21.26
N TRP A 71 7.30 15.61 -20.65
CA TRP A 71 8.33 16.52 -21.13
C TRP A 71 8.87 16.12 -22.52
N GLU A 72 9.16 14.83 -22.74
CA GLU A 72 9.58 14.27 -24.03
C GLU A 72 8.49 14.45 -25.12
N LEU A 73 7.22 14.30 -24.76
CA LEU A 73 6.10 14.53 -25.68
C LEU A 73 5.92 16.02 -26.04
N SER A 74 6.30 16.93 -25.14
CA SER A 74 6.21 18.38 -25.37
C SER A 74 7.34 18.96 -26.21
N SER A 75 8.45 18.22 -26.34
CA SER A 75 9.66 18.65 -27.04
C SER A 75 9.72 18.14 -28.49
N VAL A 76 8.70 17.41 -28.94
CA VAL A 76 8.40 17.09 -30.35
C VAL A 76 7.37 18.09 -30.88
#